data_AF-A0A7G2C9Y4-F1
#
_entry.id   AF-A0A7G2C9Y4-F1
#
_cell.length_a   1.000
_cell.length_b   1.000
_cell.length_c   1.000
_cell.angle_alpha   90.00
_cell.angle_beta   90.00
_cell.angle_gamma   90.00
#
_symmetry.space_group_name_H-M   'P 1'
#
loop_
_entity.id
_entity.type
_entity.pdbx_description
1 polymer ?
#
loop_
_entity_poly.entity_id
_entity_poly.type
_entity_poly.pdbx_seq_one_letter_code
_entity_poly.pdbx_strand_id
1 'polypeptide(L)'
;MNARAEALADAALNGDRDYLVANPKGVPLDILPLDTDPTFHAAEVKRAVLKAENARRNADKIKELEDQLNLRAIELAEERRQKDLEGIDEKPNGVPLEVLDPHSDPQFAEMVEKRRELEKDPSQAAALAALVDSMNQRAQSLAKNMVESDRGYLDKDPEGVSLEVLPLDTDETFKKLESKRAVLKAQDPPKEQGGYQGFGNPVERPGTRIGPQSKEGRYGWSKQQAPRRSGGSSEAARGRPVCRLR
;
A
#
# COMPACT_ATOMS: atom_id res chain seq x y z
N MET A 1 -1.23 -46.18 19.22
CA MET A 1 -1.55 -46.17 17.78
C MET A 1 -2.27 -44.90 17.39
N ASN A 2 -3.37 -44.52 18.07
CA ASN A 2 -4.14 -43.30 17.76
C ASN A 2 -3.31 -42.01 17.76
N ALA A 3 -2.50 -41.75 18.79
CA ALA A 3 -1.61 -40.57 18.83
C ALA A 3 -0.65 -40.48 17.62
N ARG A 4 -0.23 -41.62 17.06
CA ARG A 4 0.61 -41.65 15.85
C ARG A 4 -0.20 -41.35 14.60
N ALA A 5 -1.46 -41.76 14.54
CA ALA A 5 -2.36 -41.44 13.45
C ALA A 5 -2.74 -39.95 13.46
N GLU A 6 -3.01 -39.38 14.64
CA GLU A 6 -3.24 -37.93 14.83
C GLU A 6 -2.03 -37.11 14.35
N ALA A 7 -0.83 -37.43 14.82
CA ALA A 7 0.39 -36.74 14.39
C ALA A 7 0.65 -36.83 12.87
N LEU A 8 0.23 -37.92 12.22
CA LEU A 8 0.34 -38.05 10.76
C LEU A 8 -0.74 -37.22 10.03
N ALA A 9 -1.94 -37.11 10.60
CA ALA A 9 -2.98 -36.24 10.07
C ALA A 9 -2.55 -34.77 10.17
N ASP A 10 -2.05 -34.33 11.33
CA ASP A 10 -1.57 -32.96 11.53
C ASP A 10 -0.44 -32.61 10.56
N ALA A 11 0.52 -33.52 10.37
CA ALA A 11 1.61 -33.32 9.41
C ALA A 11 1.11 -33.22 7.96
N ALA A 12 0.06 -33.96 7.59
CA ALA A 12 -0.52 -33.91 6.26
C ALA A 12 -1.29 -32.61 5.99
N LEU A 13 -1.93 -32.03 7.01
CA LEU A 13 -2.63 -30.75 6.89
C LEU A 13 -1.62 -29.58 6.87
N ASN A 14 -0.70 -29.53 7.84
CA ASN A 14 0.24 -28.42 7.99
C ASN A 14 1.25 -28.32 6.82
N GLY A 15 1.58 -29.44 6.19
CA GLY A 15 2.50 -29.50 5.05
C GLY A 15 1.91 -29.08 3.70
N ASP A 16 0.60 -28.77 3.61
CA ASP A 16 -0.09 -28.49 2.35
C ASP A 16 -0.75 -27.09 2.32
N ARG A 17 -0.17 -26.13 3.05
CA ARG A 17 -0.70 -24.76 3.24
C ARG A 17 -0.21 -23.73 2.21
N ASP A 18 0.41 -24.15 1.13
CA ASP A 18 0.99 -23.27 0.10
C ASP A 18 -0.04 -22.36 -0.63
N TYR A 19 -1.33 -22.66 -0.50
CA TYR A 19 -2.43 -21.85 -1.04
C TYR A 19 -2.75 -20.61 -0.19
N LEU A 20 -2.20 -20.51 1.03
CA LEU A 20 -2.42 -19.38 1.91
C LEU A 20 -1.50 -18.20 1.54
N VAL A 21 -2.02 -16.98 1.67
CA VAL A 21 -1.20 -15.77 1.64
C VAL A 21 -0.20 -15.82 2.80
N ALA A 22 1.10 -15.61 2.53
CA ALA A 22 2.14 -15.75 3.55
C ALA A 22 2.04 -14.74 4.71
N ASN A 23 1.57 -13.52 4.42
CA ASN A 23 1.45 -12.43 5.39
C ASN A 23 0.09 -11.72 5.27
N PRO A 24 -1.05 -12.36 5.62
CA PRO A 24 -2.35 -11.70 5.63
C PRO A 24 -2.29 -10.45 6.51
N LYS A 25 -2.68 -9.29 5.97
CA LYS A 25 -2.65 -7.98 6.66
C LYS A 25 -1.28 -7.60 7.25
N GLY A 26 -0.19 -8.14 6.71
CA GLY A 26 1.17 -7.94 7.22
C GLY A 26 1.54 -8.81 8.43
N VAL A 27 0.69 -9.77 8.79
CA VAL A 27 0.88 -10.69 9.91
C VAL A 27 1.34 -12.05 9.39
N PRO A 28 2.51 -12.56 9.81
CA PRO A 28 2.97 -13.89 9.43
C PRO A 28 2.02 -15.04 9.85
N LEU A 29 1.90 -16.09 9.03
CA LEU A 29 1.01 -17.23 9.32
C LEU A 29 1.41 -18.03 10.57
N ASP A 30 2.69 -18.06 10.94
CA ASP A 30 3.23 -18.85 12.06
C ASP A 30 2.76 -18.36 13.44
N ILE A 31 2.34 -17.11 13.53
CA ILE A 31 1.79 -16.53 14.76
C ILE A 31 0.26 -16.57 14.82
N LEU A 32 -0.40 -16.98 13.74
CA LEU A 32 -1.86 -17.09 13.69
C LEU A 32 -2.31 -18.44 14.29
N PRO A 33 -3.45 -18.47 15.00
CA PRO A 33 -3.96 -19.67 15.64
C PRO A 33 -4.67 -20.63 14.65
N LEU A 34 -4.08 -20.90 13.48
CA LEU A 34 -4.70 -21.68 12.39
C LEU A 34 -5.06 -23.11 12.82
N ASP A 35 -4.18 -23.75 13.59
CA ASP A 35 -4.36 -25.15 14.03
C ASP A 35 -5.46 -25.28 15.10
N THR A 36 -5.65 -24.23 15.89
CA THR A 36 -6.64 -24.20 16.98
C THR A 36 -7.98 -23.62 16.55
N ASP A 37 -8.03 -22.94 15.40
CA ASP A 37 -9.26 -22.33 14.89
C ASP A 37 -10.20 -23.42 14.32
N PRO A 38 -11.37 -23.65 14.93
CA PRO A 38 -12.24 -24.76 14.54
C PRO A 38 -12.82 -24.57 13.14
N THR A 39 -13.07 -23.33 12.72
CA THR A 39 -13.59 -23.00 11.39
C THR A 39 -12.57 -23.25 10.30
N PHE A 40 -11.33 -22.82 10.50
CA PHE A 40 -10.20 -23.05 9.61
C PHE A 40 -9.92 -24.55 9.50
N HIS A 41 -9.77 -25.24 10.62
CA HIS A 41 -9.49 -26.67 10.66
C HIS A 41 -10.58 -27.48 9.92
N ALA A 42 -11.86 -27.17 10.14
CA ALA A 42 -12.96 -27.88 9.46
C ALA A 42 -12.94 -27.68 7.94
N ALA A 43 -12.60 -26.50 7.44
CA ALA A 43 -12.48 -26.22 6.01
C ALA A 43 -11.21 -26.88 5.41
N GLU A 44 -10.11 -26.88 6.15
CA GLU A 44 -8.85 -27.51 5.77
C GLU A 44 -8.99 -29.03 5.62
N VAL A 45 -9.68 -29.69 6.56
CA VAL A 45 -10.00 -31.13 6.49
C VAL A 45 -10.85 -31.42 5.25
N LYS A 46 -11.89 -30.63 4.96
CA LYS A 46 -12.71 -30.80 3.76
C LYS A 46 -11.89 -30.68 2.48
N ARG A 47 -10.97 -29.70 2.42
CA ARG A 47 -10.06 -29.52 1.31
C ARG A 47 -9.16 -30.74 1.12
N ALA A 48 -8.56 -31.24 2.21
CA ALA A 48 -7.68 -32.41 2.18
C ALA A 48 -8.42 -33.66 1.66
N VAL A 49 -9.65 -33.90 2.11
CA VAL A 49 -10.50 -35.00 1.63
C VAL A 49 -10.80 -34.87 0.14
N LEU A 50 -11.27 -33.69 -0.32
CA LEU A 50 -11.58 -33.48 -1.74
C LEU A 50 -10.35 -33.60 -2.66
N LYS A 51 -9.18 -33.18 -2.16
CA LYS A 51 -7.90 -33.31 -2.85
C LYS A 51 -7.46 -34.77 -2.96
N ALA A 52 -7.61 -35.55 -1.88
CA ALA A 52 -7.32 -36.97 -1.85
C ALA A 52 -8.27 -37.80 -2.72
N GLU A 53 -9.55 -37.42 -2.80
CA GLU A 53 -10.54 -38.08 -3.67
C GLU A 53 -10.21 -37.89 -5.15
N ASN A 54 -10.18 -36.63 -5.61
CA ASN A 54 -9.81 -36.27 -6.98
C ASN A 54 -9.59 -34.76 -7.14
N ALA A 55 -8.34 -34.31 -7.01
CA ALA A 55 -8.00 -32.89 -7.13
C ALA A 55 -8.45 -32.24 -8.44
N ARG A 56 -8.42 -32.96 -9.58
CA ARG A 56 -8.80 -32.39 -10.89
C ARG A 56 -10.30 -32.19 -11.03
N ARG A 57 -11.10 -33.18 -10.60
CA ARG A 57 -12.56 -33.10 -10.68
C ARG A 57 -13.14 -32.13 -9.65
N ASN A 58 -12.47 -31.98 -8.51
CA ASN A 58 -12.89 -31.12 -7.42
C ASN A 58 -12.22 -29.74 -7.44
N ALA A 59 -11.52 -29.37 -8.52
CA ALA A 59 -10.69 -28.16 -8.58
C ALA A 59 -11.44 -26.88 -8.18
N ASP A 60 -12.66 -26.67 -8.69
CA ASP A 60 -13.45 -25.47 -8.37
C ASP A 60 -13.83 -25.40 -6.89
N LYS A 61 -14.22 -26.55 -6.30
CA LYS A 61 -14.56 -26.64 -4.86
C LYS A 61 -13.34 -26.48 -3.97
N ILE A 62 -12.19 -27.02 -4.39
CA ILE A 62 -10.92 -26.85 -3.68
C ILE A 62 -10.56 -25.37 -3.69
N LYS A 63 -10.65 -24.70 -4.84
CA LYS A 63 -10.38 -23.27 -4.94
C LYS A 63 -11.31 -22.44 -4.06
N GLU A 64 -12.61 -22.73 -4.06
CA GLU A 64 -13.57 -22.06 -3.17
C GLU A 64 -13.21 -22.23 -1.69
N LEU A 65 -12.77 -23.43 -1.27
CA LEU A 65 -12.28 -23.66 0.08
C LEU A 65 -10.98 -22.92 0.37
N GLU A 66 -10.05 -22.86 -0.60
CA GLU A 66 -8.80 -22.09 -0.47
C GLU A 66 -9.06 -20.60 -0.31
N ASP A 67 -10.03 -20.04 -1.04
CA ASP A 67 -10.46 -18.65 -0.91
C ASP A 67 -11.10 -18.41 0.48
N GLN A 68 -11.96 -19.33 0.95
CA GLN A 68 -12.54 -19.26 2.30
C GLN A 68 -11.49 -19.34 3.41
N LEU A 69 -10.48 -20.21 3.26
CA LEU A 69 -9.39 -20.35 4.20
C LEU A 69 -8.51 -19.09 4.24
N ASN A 70 -8.27 -18.47 3.08
CA ASN A 70 -7.58 -17.18 3.01
C ASN A 70 -8.38 -16.05 3.67
N LEU A 71 -9.70 -16.00 3.47
CA LEU A 71 -10.56 -15.03 4.15
C LEU A 71 -10.50 -15.22 5.67
N ARG A 72 -10.59 -16.47 6.16
CA ARG A 72 -10.46 -16.76 7.60
C ARG A 72 -9.08 -16.39 8.14
N ALA A 73 -8.01 -16.63 7.38
CA ALA A 73 -6.66 -16.21 7.77
C ALA A 73 -6.54 -14.67 7.85
N ILE A 74 -7.21 -13.93 6.96
CA ILE A 74 -7.28 -12.46 7.02
C ILE A 74 -8.02 -12.01 8.28
N GLU A 75 -9.17 -12.61 8.61
CA GLU A 75 -9.91 -12.30 9.83
C GLU A 75 -9.07 -12.55 11.08
N LEU A 76 -8.40 -13.71 11.16
CA LEU A 76 -7.49 -14.03 12.27
C LEU A 76 -6.30 -13.06 12.37
N ALA A 77 -5.81 -12.56 11.24
CA ALA A 77 -4.77 -11.53 11.22
C ALA A 77 -5.29 -10.17 11.72
N GLU A 78 -6.53 -9.80 11.39
CA GLU A 78 -7.19 -8.60 11.92
C GLU A 78 -7.42 -8.72 13.43
N GLU A 79 -7.93 -9.86 13.90
CA GLU A 79 -8.09 -10.16 15.33
C GLU A 79 -6.75 -10.05 16.07
N ARG A 80 -5.66 -10.59 15.48
CA ARG A 80 -4.33 -10.46 16.05
C ARG A 80 -3.86 -9.01 16.10
N ARG A 81 -4.01 -8.27 15.00
CA ARG A 81 -3.66 -6.84 14.96
C ARG A 81 -4.43 -6.03 15.99
N GLN A 82 -5.71 -6.35 16.21
CA GLN A 82 -6.52 -5.67 17.21
C GLN A 82 -6.02 -5.98 18.62
N LYS A 83 -5.68 -7.24 18.90
CA LYS A 83 -5.07 -7.65 20.18
C LYS A 83 -3.75 -6.92 20.44
N ASP A 84 -2.90 -6.77 19.42
CA ASP A 84 -1.63 -6.04 19.53
C ASP A 84 -1.84 -4.54 19.85
N LEU A 85 -3.04 -3.99 19.57
CA LEU A 85 -3.42 -2.62 19.90
C LEU A 85 -4.08 -2.46 21.28
N GLU A 86 -4.32 -3.54 22.02
CA GLU A 86 -4.93 -3.44 23.36
C GLU A 86 -4.05 -2.61 24.31
N GLY A 87 -4.64 -1.64 25.00
CA GLY A 87 -3.93 -0.72 25.90
C GLY A 87 -3.30 0.49 25.22
N ILE A 88 -3.43 0.60 23.90
CA ILE A 88 -3.04 1.80 23.13
C ILE A 88 -4.21 2.77 23.08
N ASP A 89 -3.92 4.06 23.13
CA ASP A 89 -4.92 5.13 22.95
C ASP A 89 -5.63 4.96 21.60
N GLU A 90 -6.96 4.79 21.65
CA GLU A 90 -7.80 4.58 20.47
C GLU A 90 -7.80 5.79 19.52
N LYS A 91 -7.54 6.99 20.04
CA LYS A 91 -7.60 8.25 19.27
C LYS A 91 -6.42 9.18 19.58
N PRO A 92 -5.18 8.81 19.23
CA PRO A 92 -4.03 9.69 19.42
C PRO A 92 -4.24 11.00 18.63
N ASN A 93 -4.12 12.15 19.29
CA ASN A 93 -4.46 13.47 18.71
C ASN A 93 -5.86 13.57 18.06
N GLY A 94 -6.82 12.77 18.54
CA GLY A 94 -8.19 12.71 18.01
C GLY A 94 -8.35 11.91 16.71
N VAL A 95 -7.28 11.31 16.20
CA VAL A 95 -7.28 10.48 14.99
C VAL A 95 -7.49 9.01 15.38
N PRO A 96 -8.54 8.32 14.89
CA PRO A 96 -8.74 6.89 15.16
C PRO A 96 -7.58 6.02 14.67
N LEU A 97 -7.21 4.99 15.44
CA LEU A 97 -6.16 4.02 15.04
C LEU A 97 -6.47 3.32 13.70
N GLU A 98 -7.74 3.12 13.36
CA GLU A 98 -8.16 2.58 12.07
C GLU A 98 -7.71 3.45 10.88
N VAL A 99 -7.70 4.77 11.07
CA VAL A 99 -7.26 5.75 10.07
C VAL A 99 -5.75 5.90 10.09
N LEU A 100 -5.15 5.86 11.29
CA LEU A 100 -3.72 6.02 11.48
C LEU A 100 -2.91 4.83 10.94
N ASP A 101 -3.50 3.63 10.96
CA ASP A 101 -2.87 2.34 10.67
C ASP A 101 -1.45 2.20 11.25
N PRO A 102 -1.29 2.15 12.59
CA PRO A 102 0.03 2.07 13.22
C PRO A 102 0.87 0.88 12.75
N HIS A 103 0.24 -0.22 12.35
CA HIS A 103 0.92 -1.41 11.85
C HIS A 103 1.66 -1.18 10.53
N SER A 104 1.33 -0.13 9.78
CA SER A 104 2.06 0.28 8.58
C SER A 104 3.42 0.93 8.88
N ASP A 105 3.63 1.38 10.12
CA ASP A 105 4.89 2.00 10.56
C ASP A 105 5.90 0.92 10.96
N PRO A 106 7.11 0.90 10.37
CA PRO A 106 8.12 -0.13 10.69
C PRO A 106 8.54 -0.15 12.16
N GLN A 107 8.66 1.03 12.80
CA GLN A 107 9.06 1.10 14.22
C GLN A 107 7.96 0.55 15.13
N PHE A 108 6.71 0.86 14.83
CA PHE A 108 5.58 0.29 15.56
C PHE A 108 5.47 -1.23 15.34
N ALA A 109 5.71 -1.73 14.13
CA ALA A 109 5.73 -3.16 13.84
C ALA A 109 6.80 -3.91 14.66
N GLU A 110 8.01 -3.35 14.80
CA GLU A 110 9.07 -3.89 15.68
C GLU A 110 8.63 -3.93 17.15
N MET A 111 7.92 -2.88 17.63
CA MET A 111 7.38 -2.87 18.99
C MET A 111 6.30 -3.94 19.18
N VAL A 112 5.45 -4.17 18.17
CA VAL A 112 4.45 -5.25 18.19
C VAL A 112 5.14 -6.61 18.30
N GLU A 113 6.19 -6.89 17.53
CA GLU A 113 6.94 -8.15 17.64
C GLU A 113 7.48 -8.35 19.07
N LYS A 114 8.11 -7.31 19.64
CA LYS A 114 8.60 -7.34 21.02
C LYS A 114 7.47 -7.56 22.04
N ARG A 115 6.30 -6.95 21.83
CA ARG A 115 5.12 -7.15 22.69
C ARG A 115 4.73 -8.62 22.71
N ARG A 116 4.65 -9.25 21.54
CA ARG A 116 4.28 -10.66 21.38
C ARG A 116 5.29 -11.61 22.03
N GLU A 117 6.56 -11.23 22.11
CA GLU A 117 7.57 -11.99 22.87
C GLU A 117 7.37 -11.86 24.38
N LEU A 118 7.12 -10.65 24.88
CA LEU A 118 6.90 -10.40 26.31
C LEU A 118 5.59 -11.03 26.81
N GLU A 119 4.55 -11.11 25.97
CA GLU A 119 3.28 -11.77 26.31
C GLU A 119 3.43 -13.28 26.59
N LYS A 120 4.50 -13.93 26.11
CA LYS A 120 4.76 -15.34 26.37
C LYS A 120 5.19 -15.60 27.82
N ASP A 121 5.73 -14.60 28.51
CA ASP A 121 6.24 -14.71 29.88
C ASP A 121 5.49 -13.78 30.84
N PRO A 122 4.62 -14.31 31.73
CA PRO A 122 3.85 -13.48 32.65
C PRO A 122 4.72 -12.72 33.67
N SER A 123 5.98 -13.11 33.87
CA SER A 123 6.90 -12.39 34.76
C SER A 123 7.35 -11.04 34.22
N GLN A 124 7.21 -10.82 32.91
CA GLN A 124 7.63 -9.60 32.20
C GLN A 124 6.54 -8.52 32.14
N ALA A 125 5.48 -8.62 32.95
CA ALA A 125 4.36 -7.68 32.94
C ALA A 125 4.78 -6.20 33.08
N ALA A 126 5.81 -5.90 33.88
CA ALA A 126 6.34 -4.54 34.01
C ALA A 126 7.02 -4.03 32.73
N ALA A 127 7.78 -4.90 32.03
CA ALA A 127 8.40 -4.57 30.75
C ALA A 127 7.35 -4.40 29.64
N LEU A 128 6.29 -5.22 29.69
CA LEU A 128 5.15 -5.11 28.78
C LEU A 128 4.43 -3.76 28.97
N ALA A 129 4.17 -3.33 30.20
CA ALA A 129 3.56 -2.03 30.47
C ALA A 129 4.40 -0.86 29.94
N ALA A 130 5.73 -0.88 30.19
CA ALA A 130 6.64 0.14 29.67
C ALA A 130 6.72 0.15 28.13
N LEU A 131 6.59 -1.03 27.49
CA LEU A 131 6.50 -1.13 26.04
C LEU A 131 5.20 -0.53 25.50
N VAL A 132 4.06 -0.79 26.15
CA VAL A 132 2.77 -0.19 25.78
C VAL A 132 2.81 1.34 25.88
N ASP A 133 3.45 1.89 26.91
CA ASP A 133 3.68 3.35 27.01
C ASP A 133 4.52 3.87 25.83
N SER A 134 5.54 3.13 25.42
CA SER A 134 6.36 3.48 24.25
C SER A 134 5.58 3.40 22.93
N MET A 135 4.71 2.39 22.79
CA MET A 135 3.80 2.24 21.65
C MET A 135 2.79 3.41 21.59
N ASN A 136 2.27 3.85 22.74
CA ASN A 136 1.41 5.02 22.84
C ASN A 136 2.12 6.30 22.39
N GLN A 137 3.36 6.53 22.84
CA GLN A 137 4.17 7.67 22.38
C GLN A 137 4.43 7.62 20.87
N ARG A 138 4.67 6.43 20.31
CA ARG A 138 4.83 6.25 18.86
C ARG A 138 3.54 6.58 18.11
N ALA A 139 2.40 6.05 18.57
CA ALA A 139 1.09 6.33 17.98
C ALA A 139 0.73 7.82 18.02
N GLN A 140 1.01 8.51 19.14
CA GLN A 140 0.86 9.96 19.26
C GLN A 140 1.74 10.72 18.25
N SER A 141 3.00 10.30 18.09
CA SER A 141 3.92 10.91 17.12
C SER A 141 3.45 10.71 15.68
N LEU A 142 2.97 9.51 15.34
CA LEU A 142 2.40 9.21 14.03
C LEU A 142 1.17 10.09 13.74
N ALA A 143 0.24 10.18 14.70
CA ALA A 143 -0.95 11.00 14.54
C ALA A 143 -0.61 12.49 14.41
N LYS A 144 0.36 12.97 15.19
CA LYS A 144 0.86 14.35 15.10
C LYS A 144 1.41 14.64 13.70
N ASN A 145 2.31 13.79 13.21
CA ASN A 145 2.90 13.95 11.88
C ASN A 145 1.83 13.91 10.78
N MET A 146 0.82 13.06 10.94
CA MET A 146 -0.28 12.94 9.97
C MET A 146 -1.10 14.23 9.87
N VAL A 147 -1.47 14.85 10.99
CA VAL A 147 -2.24 16.10 10.99
C VAL A 147 -1.40 17.28 10.52
N GLU A 148 -0.14 17.39 10.96
CA GLU A 148 0.77 18.47 10.57
C GLU A 148 1.07 18.44 9.06
N SER A 149 1.33 17.25 8.52
CA SER A 149 1.59 17.08 7.07
C SER A 149 0.36 17.35 6.21
N ASP A 150 -0.86 17.24 6.78
CA ASP A 150 -2.11 17.53 6.06
C ASP A 150 -2.45 19.02 6.01
N ARG A 151 -1.71 19.93 6.67
CA ARG A 151 -1.98 21.38 6.72
C ARG A 151 -1.86 22.13 5.38
N GLY A 152 -1.66 21.43 4.27
CA GLY A 152 -1.51 22.01 2.93
C GLY A 152 -2.72 22.79 2.40
N TYR A 153 -3.89 22.64 3.01
CA TYR A 153 -5.12 23.36 2.63
C TYR A 153 -5.26 24.75 3.28
N LEU A 154 -4.40 25.06 4.24
CA LEU A 154 -4.42 26.34 4.94
C LEU A 154 -3.63 27.37 4.15
N ASP A 155 -4.05 28.64 4.26
CA ASP A 155 -3.22 29.77 3.86
C ASP A 155 -1.90 29.73 4.64
N LYS A 156 -0.77 29.99 3.95
CA LYS A 156 0.56 29.97 4.57
C LYS A 156 0.80 31.17 5.48
N ASP A 157 0.17 32.31 5.16
CA ASP A 157 0.33 33.57 5.88
C ASP A 157 -1.03 34.23 6.17
N PRO A 158 -1.94 33.60 6.95
CA PRO A 158 -3.20 34.21 7.34
C PRO A 158 -2.95 35.55 8.05
N GLU A 159 -3.62 36.61 7.59
CA GLU A 159 -3.40 37.99 8.09
C GLU A 159 -1.92 38.45 8.02
N GLY A 160 -1.11 37.83 7.15
CA GLY A 160 0.33 38.10 7.02
C GLY A 160 1.20 37.44 8.10
N VAL A 161 0.67 36.49 8.87
CA VAL A 161 1.39 35.75 9.92
C VAL A 161 1.58 34.30 9.51
N SER A 162 2.83 33.82 9.47
CA SER A 162 3.16 32.45 9.08
C SER A 162 2.54 31.41 10.01
N LEU A 163 2.06 30.30 9.45
CA LEU A 163 1.54 29.15 10.21
C LEU A 163 2.55 28.59 11.23
N GLU A 164 3.86 28.71 10.98
CA GLU A 164 4.92 28.17 11.86
C GLU A 164 4.98 28.85 13.23
N VAL A 165 4.54 30.11 13.32
CA VAL A 165 4.54 30.86 14.59
C VAL A 165 3.20 30.79 15.33
N LEU A 166 2.17 30.23 14.69
CA LEU A 166 0.85 30.09 15.30
C LEU A 166 0.81 28.86 16.22
N PRO A 167 0.21 28.96 17.42
CA PRO A 167 0.15 27.87 18.39
C PRO A 167 -0.94 26.83 18.05
N LEU A 168 -1.02 26.42 16.78
CA LEU A 168 -2.05 25.53 16.23
C LEU A 168 -2.13 24.19 16.96
N ASP A 169 -0.97 23.66 17.37
CA ASP A 169 -0.86 22.37 18.08
C ASP A 169 -1.39 22.41 19.52
N THR A 170 -1.56 23.61 20.08
CA THR A 170 -2.11 23.79 21.44
C THR A 170 -3.55 24.26 21.43
N ASP A 171 -4.05 24.72 20.27
CA ASP A 171 -5.42 25.18 20.13
C ASP A 171 -6.38 23.99 20.02
N GLU A 172 -7.19 23.80 21.06
CA GLU A 172 -8.13 22.68 21.15
C GLU A 172 -9.24 22.73 20.10
N THR A 173 -9.60 23.91 19.59
CA THR A 173 -10.62 24.03 18.53
C THR A 173 -10.04 23.60 17.19
N PHE A 174 -8.82 24.02 16.90
CA PHE A 174 -8.09 23.69 15.69
C PHE A 174 -7.80 22.19 15.62
N LYS A 175 -7.30 21.57 16.70
CA LYS A 175 -7.07 20.11 16.78
C LYS A 175 -8.34 19.29 16.49
N LYS A 176 -9.49 19.73 16.98
CA LYS A 176 -10.79 19.07 16.69
C LYS A 176 -11.18 19.16 15.22
N LEU A 177 -10.86 20.27 14.55
CA LEU A 177 -11.08 20.42 13.12
C LEU A 177 -10.11 19.55 12.31
N GLU A 178 -8.84 19.51 12.70
CA GLU A 178 -7.82 18.66 12.04
C GLU A 178 -8.15 17.18 12.16
N SER A 179 -8.48 16.70 13.36
CA SER A 179 -8.90 15.31 13.56
C SER A 179 -10.16 14.96 12.76
N LYS A 180 -11.18 15.82 12.75
CA LYS A 180 -12.38 15.61 11.93
C LYS A 180 -12.04 15.55 10.44
N ARG A 181 -11.16 16.43 9.96
CA ARG A 181 -10.71 16.43 8.56
C ARG A 181 -9.97 15.15 8.21
N ALA A 182 -9.05 14.71 9.06
CA ALA A 182 -8.30 13.46 8.88
C ALA A 182 -9.24 12.27 8.70
N VAL A 183 -10.28 12.15 9.54
CA VAL A 183 -11.30 11.09 9.43
C VAL A 183 -12.08 11.19 8.11
N LEU A 184 -12.54 12.39 7.73
CA LEU A 184 -13.28 12.59 6.49
C LEU A 184 -12.44 12.28 5.25
N LYS A 185 -11.17 12.69 5.25
CA LYS A 185 -10.22 12.42 4.16
C LYS A 185 -9.94 10.92 3.99
N ALA A 186 -9.95 10.17 5.09
CA ALA A 186 -9.79 8.72 5.05
C ALA A 186 -11.04 7.98 4.55
N GLN A 187 -12.23 8.52 4.82
CA GLN A 187 -13.50 7.96 4.35
C GLN A 187 -13.76 8.25 2.86
N ASP A 188 -13.41 9.45 2.40
CA ASP A 188 -13.54 9.88 1.01
C ASP A 188 -12.15 9.99 0.36
N PRO A 189 -11.58 8.88 -0.16
CA PRO A 189 -10.37 8.98 -0.96
C PRO A 189 -10.65 9.90 -2.17
N PRO A 190 -9.70 10.76 -2.57
CA PRO A 190 -9.87 11.59 -3.76
C PRO A 190 -10.26 10.69 -4.92
N LYS A 191 -11.42 10.95 -5.55
CA LYS A 191 -11.67 10.43 -6.89
C LYS A 191 -10.51 10.93 -7.72
N GLU A 192 -9.60 10.04 -8.12
CA GLU A 192 -8.58 10.38 -9.10
C GLU A 192 -9.33 11.04 -10.26
N GLN A 193 -9.14 12.35 -10.43
CA GLN A 193 -9.68 13.05 -11.56
C GLN A 193 -8.91 12.51 -12.75
N GLY A 194 -9.44 11.45 -13.34
CA GLY A 194 -8.87 10.78 -14.49
C GLY A 194 -8.55 11.83 -15.54
N GLY A 195 -7.25 12.02 -15.77
CA GLY A 195 -6.75 12.82 -16.85
C GLY A 195 -7.29 12.25 -18.16
N TYR A 196 -8.29 12.89 -18.72
CA TYR A 196 -8.62 12.74 -20.14
C TYR A 196 -7.49 13.38 -20.94
N GLN A 197 -6.44 12.59 -21.19
CA GLN A 197 -5.53 12.82 -22.31
C GLN A 197 -6.31 12.59 -23.61
N GLY A 198 -6.16 13.55 -24.52
CA GLY A 198 -6.97 13.68 -25.71
C GLY A 198 -6.93 12.48 -26.66
N PHE A 199 -8.08 12.19 -27.24
CA PHE A 199 -8.20 11.58 -28.54
C PHE A 199 -9.10 12.49 -29.39
N GLY A 200 -8.59 12.86 -30.56
CA GLY A 200 -9.09 13.95 -31.38
C GLY A 200 -10.38 13.70 -32.15
N ASN A 201 -10.99 14.80 -32.58
CA ASN A 201 -11.12 15.15 -33.99
C ASN A 201 -11.70 16.57 -34.10
N PRO A 202 -11.04 17.52 -34.79
CA PRO A 202 -11.69 18.77 -35.14
C PRO A 202 -12.66 18.49 -36.29
N VAL A 203 -13.96 18.60 -36.02
CA VAL A 203 -14.97 18.60 -37.07
C VAL A 203 -14.78 19.88 -37.89
N GLU A 204 -14.28 19.71 -39.11
CA GLU A 204 -14.16 20.77 -40.11
C GLU A 204 -15.54 21.41 -40.34
N ARG A 205 -15.63 22.73 -40.12
CA ARG A 205 -16.78 23.53 -40.55
C ARG A 205 -16.52 23.99 -42.00
N PRO A 206 -17.42 23.72 -42.95
CA PRO A 206 -17.23 24.18 -44.32
C PRO A 206 -17.56 25.67 -44.44
N GLY A 207 -16.57 26.42 -44.93
CA GLY A 207 -16.75 27.45 -45.95
C GLY A 207 -17.31 28.81 -45.52
N THR A 208 -16.40 29.78 -45.34
CA THR A 208 -16.64 31.12 -45.89
C THR A 208 -15.38 31.63 -46.58
N ARG A 209 -15.53 31.84 -47.88
CA ARG A 209 -14.55 32.30 -48.86
C ARG A 209 -14.22 33.77 -48.58
N ILE A 210 -12.98 34.09 -48.21
CA ILE A 210 -12.45 35.45 -48.29
C ILE A 210 -11.40 35.47 -49.41
N GLY A 211 -11.71 36.25 -50.45
CA GLY A 211 -10.85 36.46 -51.61
C GLY A 211 -9.62 37.32 -51.33
N PRO A 212 -8.77 37.52 -52.34
CA PRO A 212 -7.33 37.73 -52.16
C PRO A 212 -6.95 39.18 -51.85
N GLN A 213 -5.91 39.32 -51.02
CA GLN A 213 -5.17 40.56 -50.81
C GLN A 213 -4.47 40.99 -52.10
N SER A 214 -4.74 42.25 -52.50
CA SER A 214 -3.99 42.98 -53.49
C SER A 214 -2.67 43.51 -52.91
N LYS A 215 -1.69 43.58 -53.80
CA LYS A 215 -0.27 43.88 -53.62
C LYS A 215 -0.02 45.34 -53.21
N GLU A 216 1.08 45.62 -52.50
CA GLU A 216 2.26 46.37 -53.00
C GLU A 216 3.19 46.90 -51.88
N GLY A 217 4.50 46.98 -52.19
CA GLY A 217 5.57 47.65 -51.42
C GLY A 217 6.55 46.65 -50.78
N ARG A 218 7.62 46.14 -51.44
CA ARG A 218 8.82 46.76 -52.05
C ARG A 218 9.75 47.45 -51.02
N TYR A 219 11.07 47.32 -51.25
CA TYR A 219 12.26 47.62 -50.43
C TYR A 219 12.66 46.48 -49.46
N GLY A 220 13.66 45.62 -49.67
CA GLY A 220 14.73 45.57 -50.66
C GLY A 220 16.02 46.20 -50.15
N TRP A 221 16.84 45.51 -49.34
CA TRP A 221 18.30 45.68 -49.26
C TRP A 221 19.01 44.34 -49.13
N SER A 222 19.85 44.08 -50.12
CA SER A 222 20.76 42.95 -50.32
C SER A 222 22.10 43.14 -49.60
N LYS A 223 22.80 42.02 -49.36
CA LYS A 223 24.27 41.76 -49.28
C LYS A 223 24.55 40.87 -48.05
N GLN A 224 25.34 39.80 -48.04
CA GLN A 224 26.34 39.23 -48.96
C GLN A 224 26.65 37.78 -48.51
N GLN A 225 26.91 36.89 -49.48
CA GLN A 225 27.96 35.85 -49.57
C GLN A 225 28.43 35.14 -48.28
N ALA A 226 28.47 33.80 -48.16
CA ALA A 226 29.39 32.89 -48.88
C ALA A 226 29.08 31.38 -48.56
N PRO A 227 29.71 30.39 -49.25
CA PRO A 227 29.13 29.06 -49.49
C PRO A 227 29.90 27.83 -48.92
N ARG A 228 29.21 26.67 -48.98
CA ARG A 228 29.64 25.28 -49.31
C ARG A 228 30.91 24.67 -48.67
N ARG A 229 30.76 23.44 -48.13
CA ARG A 229 31.33 22.14 -48.60
C ARG A 229 31.22 21.11 -47.45
N SER A 230 30.54 19.98 -47.61
CA SER A 230 30.86 18.74 -48.35
C SER A 230 31.84 17.80 -47.63
N GLY A 231 31.38 16.58 -47.34
CA GLY A 231 32.09 15.35 -47.74
C GLY A 231 32.73 14.49 -46.65
N GLY A 232 32.61 13.17 -46.84
CA GLY A 232 33.42 12.10 -46.24
C GLY A 232 32.71 11.37 -45.10
N SER A 233 32.07 10.20 -45.25
CA SER A 233 32.46 8.91 -45.85
C SER A 233 33.66 8.21 -45.20
N SER A 234 33.53 6.88 -45.13
CA SER A 234 34.50 5.84 -44.71
C SER A 234 34.55 5.58 -43.20
N GLU A 235 34.71 4.37 -42.69
CA GLU A 235 34.74 3.01 -43.24
C GLU A 235 34.65 2.11 -42.00
N ALA A 236 33.80 1.08 -42.04
CA ALA A 236 34.25 -0.32 -42.06
C ALA A 236 35.26 -0.72 -40.96
N ALA A 237 34.79 -1.59 -40.07
CA ALA A 237 35.50 -2.83 -39.78
C ALA A 237 34.55 -3.88 -39.19
N ARG A 238 34.15 -4.82 -40.05
CA ARG A 238 33.60 -6.12 -39.68
C ARG A 238 34.77 -7.00 -39.23
N GLY A 239 34.57 -7.83 -38.20
CA GLY A 239 35.45 -8.94 -37.84
C GLY A 239 34.74 -9.81 -36.82
N ARG A 240 33.75 -10.59 -37.26
CA ARG A 240 33.81 -12.04 -37.59
C ARG A 240 33.79 -12.97 -36.36
N PRO A 241 32.81 -13.90 -36.30
CA PRO A 241 32.69 -14.97 -35.32
C PRO A 241 33.21 -16.31 -35.86
N VAL A 242 33.78 -17.17 -35.01
CA VAL A 242 33.90 -18.66 -35.12
C VAL A 242 34.59 -19.15 -33.83
N CYS A 243 34.45 -20.34 -33.25
CA CYS A 243 33.90 -21.68 -33.51
C CYS A 243 33.58 -22.26 -32.10
N ARG A 244 32.46 -22.93 -31.82
CA ARG A 244 32.13 -24.37 -31.97
C ARG A 244 33.18 -25.40 -31.51
N LEU A 245 32.64 -26.43 -30.83
CA LEU A 245 33.16 -27.76 -30.44
C LEU A 245 33.55 -27.79 -28.94
N ARG A 246 33.06 -28.72 -28.12
CA ARG A 246 32.61 -30.09 -28.39
C ARG A 246 31.66 -30.56 -27.29
#